data_AF-A0A522UN21-F1
#
_entry.id   AF-A0A522UN21-F1
#
_cell.length_a   1.000
_cell.length_b   1.000
_cell.length_c   1.000
_cell.angle_alpha   90.00
_cell.angle_beta   90.00
_cell.angle_gamma   90.00
#
_symmetry.space_group_name_H-M   'P 1'
#
loop_
_entity.id
_entity.type
_entity.pdbx_description
1 polymer ?
#
loop_
_entity_poly.entity_id
_entity_poly.type
_entity_poly.pdbx_seq_one_letter_code
_entity_poly.pdbx_strand_id
1 'polypeptide(L)' 'EYFEIVNSETLLPVQDWKEAKKLRACMAVKVGSVRLIDNVPI' A
#
# COMPACT_ATOMS: atom_id res chain seq x y z
N GLU A 1 5.60 10.49 4.28
CA GLU A 1 5.79 9.32 3.39
C GLU A 1 5.15 8.10 4.03
N TYR A 2 4.82 7.04 3.28
CA TYR A 2 4.26 5.80 3.86
C TYR A 2 4.57 4.56 3.02
N PHE A 3 4.52 3.40 3.68
CA PHE A 3 4.44 2.07 3.07
C PHE A 3 3.47 1.22 3.89
N GLU A 4 2.38 0.76 3.27
CA GLU A 4 1.35 -0.03 3.94
C GLU A 4 0.86 -1.17 3.05
N ILE A 5 0.62 -2.34 3.66
CA ILE A 5 -0.09 -3.43 3.02
C ILE A 5 -1.55 -3.32 3.41
N VAL A 6 -2.43 -3.23 2.43
CA VAL A 6 -3.85 -2.99 2.61
C VAL A 6 -4.68 -4.05 1.88
N ASN A 7 -5.92 -4.25 2.36
CA ASN A 7 -6.94 -4.94 1.58
C ASN A 7 -7.22 -4.11 0.31
N SER A 8 -7.17 -4.73 -0.86
CA SER A 8 -7.30 -4.02 -2.14
C SER A 8 -8.69 -3.43 -2.42
N GLU A 9 -9.74 -3.89 -1.71
CA GLU A 9 -11.11 -3.43 -1.90
C GLU A 9 -11.46 -2.31 -0.90
N THR A 10 -11.00 -2.42 0.35
CA THR A 10 -11.33 -1.46 1.41
C THR A 10 -10.25 -0.41 1.66
N LEU A 11 -9.02 -0.67 1.19
CA LEU A 11 -7.80 0.11 1.48
C LEU A 11 -7.48 0.25 2.98
N LEU A 12 -8.08 -0.60 3.81
CA LEU A 12 -7.74 -0.67 5.22
C LEU A 12 -6.44 -1.47 5.39
N PRO A 13 -5.52 -1.04 6.26
CA PRO A 13 -4.34 -1.81 6.63
C PRO A 13 -4.74 -3.18 7.17
N VAL A 14 -3.97 -4.21 6.80
CA VAL A 14 -4.12 -5.56 7.35
C VAL A 14 -2.96 -5.87 8.29
N GLN A 15 -3.20 -6.69 9.32
CA GLN A 15 -2.14 -7.16 10.22
C GLN A 15 -1.67 -8.58 9.87
N ASP A 16 -2.51 -9.36 9.21
CA ASP A 16 -2.22 -10.67 8.65
C ASP A 16 -2.67 -10.77 7.18
N TRP A 17 -1.91 -11.50 6.36
CA TRP A 17 -2.16 -11.66 4.93
C TRP A 17 -3.48 -12.40 4.64
N LYS A 18 -4.03 -13.14 5.62
CA LYS A 18 -5.29 -13.87 5.51
C LYS A 18 -6.52 -12.98 5.67
N GLU A 19 -6.37 -11.73 6.12
CA GLU A 19 -7.49 -10.81 6.34
C GLU A 19 -8.16 -10.36 5.03
N ALA A 20 -7.50 -10.53 3.88
CA ALA A 20 -8.04 -10.18 2.57
C ALA A 20 -7.65 -11.20 1.50
N LYS A 21 -8.52 -11.39 0.50
CA LYS A 21 -8.22 -12.25 -0.66
C LYS A 21 -7.27 -11.60 -1.67
N LYS A 22 -7.21 -10.27 -1.67
CA LYS A 22 -6.43 -9.47 -2.61
C LYS A 22 -5.80 -8.34 -1.83
N LEU A 23 -4.48 -8.30 -1.83
CA LEU A 23 -3.68 -7.31 -1.12
C LEU A 23 -3.04 -6.34 -2.11
N ARG A 24 -2.76 -5.14 -1.61
CA ARG A 24 -1.98 -4.11 -2.31
C ARG A 24 -0.94 -3.59 -1.34
N ALA A 25 0.30 -3.48 -1.80
CA ALA A 25 1.31 -2.67 -1.15
C ALA A 25 1.22 -1.25 -1.74
N CYS A 26 0.92 -0.26 -0.90
CA CYS A 26 0.84 1.14 -1.29
C CYS A 26 2.04 1.91 -0.72
N MET A 27 2.66 2.75 -1.54
CA MET A 27 3.83 3.52 -1.15
C MET A 27 3.77 4.96 -1.64
N ALA A 28 4.25 5.88 -0.80
CA ALA A 28 4.51 7.25 -1.18
C ALA A 28 5.89 7.69 -0.68
N VAL A 29 6.74 8.13 -1.61
CA VAL A 29 8.11 8.60 -1.33
C VAL A 29 8.34 10.00 -1.89
N LYS A 30 9.23 10.76 -1.24
CA LYS A 30 9.65 12.07 -1.72
C LYS A 30 11.06 11.98 -2.29
N VAL A 31 11.23 12.37 -3.56
CA VAL A 31 12.52 12.46 -4.25
C VAL A 31 12.81 13.93 -4.53
N GLY A 32 13.58 14.55 -3.65
CA GLY A 32 13.83 16.00 -3.68
C GLY A 32 12.54 16.79 -3.45
N SER A 33 12.14 17.60 -4.44
CA SER A 33 10.86 18.33 -4.41
C SER A 33 9.68 17.55 -5.00
N VAL A 34 9.93 16.42 -5.67
CA VAL A 34 8.91 15.62 -6.33
C VAL A 34 8.40 14.55 -5.39
N ARG A 35 7.07 14.38 -5.30
CA ARG A 35 6.44 13.30 -4.55
C ARG A 35 5.97 12.22 -5.53
N LEU A 36 6.51 11.03 -5.39
CA LEU A 36 6.14 9.86 -6.18
C LEU A 36 5.21 8.96 -5.35
N ILE A 37 4.25 8.34 -6.03
CA ILE A 37 3.37 7.32 -5.44
C ILE A 37 3.39 6.10 -6.36
N ASP A 38 3.28 4.92 -5.76
CA ASP A 38 3.08 3.68 -6.50
C ASP A 38 2.33 2.66 -5.65
N ASN A 39 1.75 1.65 -6.30
CA ASN A 39 1.18 0.50 -5.63
C ASN A 39 1.33 -0.76 -6.47
N VAL A 40 1.52 -1.90 -5.82
CA VAL A 40 1.67 -3.20 -6.48
C VAL A 40 0.74 -4.25 -5.85
N PRO A 41 0.14 -5.15 -6.65
CA PRO A 41 -0.59 -6.29 -6.10
C PRO A 41 0.42 -7.27 -5.49
N ILE A 42 0.04 -7.91 -4.39
CA ILE A 42 0.80 -8.94 -3.67
C ILE A 42 -0.11 -10.05 -3.19
#